data_AF-K2D8Q4-F1
#
_entry.id   AF-K2D8Q4-F1
#
_cell.length_a   1.000
_cell.length_b   1.000
_cell.length_c   1.000
_cell.angle_alpha   90.00
_cell.angle_beta   90.00
_cell.angle_gamma   90.00
#
_symmetry.space_group_name_H-M   'P 1'
#
loop_
_entity.id
_entity.type
_entity.pdbx_description
1 polymer ?
#
loop_
_entity_poly.entity_id
_entity_poly.type
_entity_poly.pdbx_seq_one_letter_code
_entity_poly.pdbx_strand_id
1 'polypeptide(L)'
;MSNKRAFTLLETLVAAGLIVLVLIVALSLRGTASQANKDISGLEEYYNLHSRLMNLLKQDLRAASSIRKIAERHYEFDCLHLDAEKNQIERQTVTWQSTETDQLTIERKLNGQLTQSFDFSSSAKGRKLKFEISNFD
;
A
#
# COMPACT_ATOMS: atom_id res chain seq x y z
N MET A 1 57.44 -40.50 -2.00
CA MET A 1 56.67 -39.49 -2.76
C MET A 1 55.25 -39.31 -2.20
N SER A 2 55.09 -39.07 -0.88
CA SER A 2 53.76 -39.04 -0.21
C SER A 2 53.30 -37.61 0.15
N ASN A 3 54.20 -36.78 0.68
CA ASN A 3 53.85 -35.47 1.25
C ASN A 3 53.33 -34.44 0.22
N LYS A 4 53.77 -34.52 -1.04
CA LYS A 4 53.35 -33.58 -2.09
C LYS A 4 51.86 -33.72 -2.44
N ARG A 5 51.30 -34.95 -2.42
CA ARG A 5 49.88 -35.21 -2.73
C ARG A 5 48.95 -34.81 -1.57
N ALA A 6 49.40 -35.02 -0.33
CA ALA A 6 48.66 -34.57 0.85
C ALA A 6 48.57 -33.03 0.92
N PHE A 7 49.61 -32.32 0.50
CA PHE A 7 49.62 -30.86 0.43
C PHE A 7 48.65 -30.32 -0.62
N THR A 8 48.58 -30.94 -1.81
CA THR A 8 47.63 -30.56 -2.86
C THR A 8 46.18 -30.84 -2.46
N LEU A 9 45.92 -31.95 -1.78
CA LEU A 9 44.58 -32.27 -1.25
C LEU A 9 44.15 -31.26 -0.19
N LEU A 10 45.04 -30.88 0.72
CA LEU A 10 44.76 -29.86 1.73
C LEU A 10 44.43 -28.50 1.09
N GLU A 11 45.21 -28.06 0.10
CA GLU A 11 44.93 -26.83 -0.65
C GLU A 11 43.57 -26.87 -1.33
N THR A 12 43.19 -27.99 -1.96
CA THR A 12 41.87 -28.12 -2.60
C THR A 12 40.71 -28.08 -1.60
N LEU A 13 40.89 -28.66 -0.41
CA LEU A 13 39.89 -28.62 0.67
C LEU A 13 39.72 -27.20 1.23
N VAL A 14 40.82 -26.48 1.44
CA VAL A 14 40.79 -25.09 1.90
C VAL A 14 40.15 -24.19 0.85
N ALA A 15 40.50 -24.36 -0.43
CA ALA A 15 39.90 -23.61 -1.52
C ALA A 15 38.39 -23.88 -1.64
N ALA A 16 37.97 -25.14 -1.56
CA ALA A 16 36.54 -25.50 -1.57
C ALA A 16 35.79 -24.88 -0.38
N GLY A 17 36.38 -24.91 0.82
CA GLY A 17 35.82 -24.27 2.01
C GLY A 17 35.63 -22.76 1.84
N LEU A 18 36.62 -22.07 1.27
CA LEU A 18 36.51 -20.64 0.97
C LEU A 18 35.40 -20.33 -0.04
N ILE A 19 35.26 -21.14 -1.09
CA ILE A 19 34.20 -20.97 -2.09
C ILE A 19 32.81 -21.11 -1.45
N VAL A 20 32.61 -22.11 -0.60
CA VAL A 20 31.34 -22.31 0.11
C VAL A 20 31.04 -21.12 1.03
N LEU A 21 32.04 -20.59 1.73
CA LEU A 21 31.89 -19.46 2.62
C LEU A 21 31.50 -18.18 1.85
N VAL A 22 32.15 -17.94 0.70
CA VAL A 22 31.79 -16.84 -0.21
C VAL A 22 30.35 -17.00 -0.74
N LEU A 23 29.94 -18.21 -1.10
CA LEU A 23 28.58 -18.48 -1.57
C LEU A 23 27.54 -18.21 -0.48
N ILE A 24 27.79 -18.62 0.77
CA ILE A 24 26.89 -18.35 1.89
C ILE A 24 26.73 -16.84 2.08
N VAL A 25 27.83 -16.08 2.13
CA VAL A 25 27.78 -14.62 2.31
C VAL A 25 27.05 -13.95 1.13
N ALA A 26 27.33 -14.36 -0.10
CA ALA A 26 26.68 -13.82 -1.29
C ALA A 26 25.16 -14.10 -1.29
N LEU A 27 24.74 -15.30 -0.90
CA LEU A 27 23.34 -15.67 -0.79
C LEU A 27 22.64 -14.90 0.33
N SER A 28 23.28 -14.74 1.49
CA SER A 28 22.75 -13.94 2.59
C SER A 28 22.57 -12.47 2.21
N LEU A 29 23.56 -11.85 1.56
CA LEU A 29 23.47 -10.46 1.08
C LEU A 29 22.38 -10.28 0.01
N ARG A 30 22.25 -11.23 -0.90
CA ARG A 30 21.18 -11.20 -1.91
C ARG A 30 19.80 -11.36 -1.29
N GLY A 31 19.67 -12.18 -0.25
CA GLY A 31 18.45 -12.35 0.52
C GLY A 31 18.04 -11.05 1.23
N THR A 32 18.95 -10.41 1.96
CA THR A 32 18.68 -9.15 2.67
C THR A 32 18.36 -8.01 1.71
N ALA A 33 19.07 -7.88 0.58
CA ALA A 33 18.78 -6.88 -0.44
C ALA A 33 17.41 -7.09 -1.11
N SER A 34 17.05 -8.35 -1.40
CA SER A 34 15.74 -8.70 -1.95
C SER A 34 14.60 -8.39 -0.98
N GLN A 35 14.80 -8.66 0.32
CA GLN A 35 13.85 -8.32 1.37
C GLN A 35 13.67 -6.81 1.49
N ALA A 36 14.78 -6.05 1.55
CA ALA A 36 14.76 -4.60 1.63
C ALA A 36 14.05 -3.96 0.44
N ASN A 37 14.28 -4.45 -0.79
CA ASN A 37 13.60 -3.96 -1.98
C ASN A 37 12.09 -4.23 -1.96
N LYS A 38 11.66 -5.39 -1.45
CA LYS A 38 10.23 -5.71 -1.31
C LYS A 38 9.55 -4.81 -0.28
N ASP A 39 10.25 -4.49 0.81
CA ASP A 39 9.72 -3.62 1.86
C ASP A 39 9.62 -2.16 1.39
N ILE A 40 10.60 -1.68 0.63
CA ILE A 40 10.56 -0.35 0.00
C ILE A 40 9.43 -0.26 -1.04
N SER A 41 9.29 -1.28 -1.88
CA SER A 41 8.25 -1.29 -2.92
C SER A 41 6.84 -1.27 -2.32
N GLY A 42 6.59 -2.04 -1.25
CA GLY A 42 5.31 -2.02 -0.55
C GLY A 42 5.03 -0.68 0.15
N LEU A 43 6.08 0.00 0.65
CA LEU A 43 5.98 1.31 1.27
C LEU A 43 5.59 2.39 0.25
N GLU A 44 6.21 2.37 -0.92
CA GLU A 44 5.91 3.30 -2.01
C GLU A 44 4.46 3.13 -2.50
N GLU A 45 4.01 1.89 -2.68
CA GLU A 45 2.63 1.57 -3.04
C GLU A 45 1.64 2.11 -2.00
N TYR A 46 1.92 1.90 -0.71
CA TYR A 46 1.11 2.42 0.40
C TYR A 46 0.97 3.95 0.35
N TYR A 47 2.09 4.68 0.21
CA TYR A 47 2.05 6.14 0.18
C TYR A 47 1.36 6.70 -1.06
N ASN A 48 1.50 6.03 -2.20
CA ASN A 48 0.81 6.39 -3.43
C ASN A 48 -0.71 6.23 -3.29
N LEU A 49 -1.17 5.09 -2.76
CA LEU A 49 -2.59 4.85 -2.49
C LEU A 49 -3.14 5.87 -1.48
N HIS A 50 -2.41 6.09 -0.39
CA HIS A 50 -2.79 7.07 0.64
C HIS A 50 -2.90 8.49 0.07
N SER A 51 -1.93 8.92 -0.74
CA SER A 51 -1.92 10.26 -1.35
C SER A 51 -3.11 10.44 -2.30
N ARG A 52 -3.40 9.44 -3.16
CA ARG A 52 -4.56 9.48 -4.08
C ARG A 52 -5.87 9.55 -3.32
N LEU A 53 -6.04 8.69 -2.32
CA LEU A 53 -7.21 8.69 -1.45
C LEU A 53 -7.40 10.05 -0.78
N MET A 54 -6.34 10.58 -0.16
CA MET A 54 -6.40 11.85 0.55
C MET A 54 -6.71 13.02 -0.37
N ASN A 55 -6.17 13.03 -1.59
CA ASN A 55 -6.43 14.09 -2.57
C ASN A 55 -7.90 14.11 -2.99
N LEU A 56 -8.47 12.95 -3.29
CA LEU A 56 -9.88 12.84 -3.68
C LEU A 56 -10.81 13.15 -2.51
N LEU A 57 -10.51 12.63 -1.33
CA LEU A 57 -11.28 12.94 -0.13
C LEU A 57 -11.27 14.45 0.15
N LYS A 58 -10.12 15.12 0.01
CA LYS A 58 -10.03 16.58 0.15
C LYS A 58 -10.83 17.33 -0.91
N GLN A 59 -10.88 16.84 -2.14
CA GLN A 59 -11.70 17.43 -3.20
C GLN A 59 -13.18 17.29 -2.86
N ASP A 60 -13.62 16.09 -2.47
CA ASP A 60 -15.00 15.83 -2.06
C ASP A 60 -15.40 16.65 -0.84
N LEU A 61 -14.54 16.75 0.19
CA LEU A 61 -14.78 17.59 1.37
C LEU A 61 -14.93 19.07 1.02
N ARG A 62 -14.20 19.58 0.02
CA ARG A 62 -14.32 20.97 -0.44
C ARG A 62 -15.59 21.21 -1.25
N ALA A 63 -16.08 20.19 -1.95
CA ALA A 63 -17.31 20.24 -2.72
C ALA A 63 -18.56 19.92 -1.88
N ALA A 64 -18.37 19.39 -0.67
CA ALA A 64 -19.44 18.99 0.23
C ALA A 64 -20.19 20.21 0.78
N SER A 65 -21.51 20.22 0.54
CA SER A 65 -22.44 21.15 1.17
C SER A 65 -22.90 20.64 2.55
N SER A 66 -22.94 19.32 2.74
CA SER A 66 -23.19 18.69 4.03
C SER A 66 -22.47 17.35 4.11
N ILE A 67 -22.11 16.94 5.33
CA ILE A 67 -21.38 15.72 5.62
C ILE A 67 -22.13 14.99 6.73
N ARG A 68 -22.48 13.72 6.51
CA ARG A 68 -23.21 12.90 7.47
C ARG A 68 -22.50 11.56 7.68
N LYS A 69 -22.44 11.12 8.93
CA LYS A 69 -22.00 9.77 9.29
C LYS A 69 -23.24 8.88 9.37
N ILE A 70 -23.37 7.94 8.44
CA ILE A 70 -24.53 7.03 8.35
C ILE A 70 -24.34 5.84 9.28
N ALA A 71 -23.14 5.28 9.30
CA ALA A 71 -22.77 4.16 10.15
C ALA A 71 -21.31 4.28 10.60
N GLU A 72 -20.83 3.30 11.37
CA GLU A 72 -19.41 3.24 11.67
C GLU A 72 -18.60 3.15 10.37
N ARG A 73 -17.70 4.11 10.14
CA ARG A 73 -16.84 4.19 8.94
C ARG A 73 -17.61 4.26 7.61
N HIS A 74 -18.85 4.73 7.66
CA HIS A 74 -19.65 5.01 6.48
C HIS A 74 -20.06 6.49 6.54
N TYR A 75 -19.57 7.25 5.58
CA TYR A 75 -19.80 8.69 5.49
C TYR A 75 -20.46 9.01 4.15
N GLU A 76 -21.40 9.94 4.18
CA GLU A 76 -22.12 10.43 3.01
C GLU A 76 -21.99 11.94 2.93
N PHE A 77 -21.57 12.42 1.77
CA PHE A 77 -21.38 13.83 1.48
C PHE A 77 -22.40 14.23 0.42
N ASP A 78 -23.13 15.31 0.64
CA ASP A 78 -23.95 15.94 -0.39
C ASP A 78 -23.10 17.00 -1.08
N CYS A 79 -22.56 16.67 -2.26
CA CYS A 79 -21.61 17.52 -2.98
C CYS A 79 -22.28 18.25 -4.15
N LEU A 80 -21.87 19.49 -4.37
CA LEU A 80 -22.27 20.27 -5.55
C LEU A 80 -21.14 20.22 -6.58
N HIS A 81 -21.36 19.55 -7.69
CA HIS A 81 -20.40 19.47 -8.79
C HIS A 81 -20.95 20.19 -10.02
N LEU A 82 -20.06 20.90 -10.73
CA LEU A 82 -20.39 21.45 -12.03
C LEU A 82 -20.33 20.32 -13.06
N ASP A 83 -21.45 20.02 -13.69
CA ASP A 83 -21.48 19.15 -14.87
C ASP A 83 -20.81 19.91 -16.03
N ALA A 84 -19.67 19.40 -16.49
CA ALA A 84 -18.88 20.03 -17.55
C ALA A 84 -19.60 20.02 -18.91
N GLU A 85 -20.54 19.11 -19.14
CA GLU A 85 -21.27 19.02 -20.40
C GLU A 85 -22.44 20.01 -20.45
N LYS A 86 -23.16 20.17 -19.34
CA LYS A 86 -24.35 21.03 -19.26
C LYS A 86 -24.06 22.42 -18.69
N ASN A 87 -22.87 22.62 -18.13
CA ASN A 87 -22.48 23.82 -17.39
C ASN A 87 -23.47 24.19 -16.26
N GLN A 88 -24.03 23.18 -15.60
CA GLN A 88 -25.00 23.32 -14.52
C GLN A 88 -24.47 22.67 -13.24
N ILE A 89 -24.86 23.21 -12.09
CA ILE A 89 -24.52 22.61 -10.79
C ILE A 89 -25.47 21.45 -10.54
N GLU A 90 -24.94 20.24 -10.47
CA GLU A 90 -25.68 19.03 -10.10
C GLU A 90 -25.32 18.62 -8.67
N ARG A 91 -26.33 18.20 -7.91
CA ARG A 91 -26.13 17.55 -6.61
C ARG A 91 -25.75 16.10 -6.82
N GLN A 92 -24.66 15.69 -6.19
CA GLN A 92 -24.19 14.31 -6.21
C GLN A 92 -23.92 13.85 -4.79
N THR A 93 -24.44 12.67 -4.47
CA THR A 93 -24.17 12.01 -3.20
C THR A 93 -22.87 11.22 -3.33
N VAL A 94 -21.85 11.58 -2.54
CA VAL A 94 -20.59 10.85 -2.46
C VAL A 94 -20.57 10.03 -1.18
N THR A 95 -20.39 8.73 -1.32
CA THR A 95 -20.31 7.82 -0.17
C THR A 95 -18.89 7.28 -0.03
N TRP A 96 -18.33 7.41 1.17
CA TRP A 96 -17.04 6.84 1.55
C TRP A 96 -17.26 5.76 2.60
N GLN A 97 -16.78 4.54 2.33
CA GLN A 97 -16.94 3.42 3.26
C GLN A 97 -15.68 2.56 3.34
N SER A 98 -15.39 2.04 4.53
CA SER A 98 -14.42 0.96 4.74
C SER A 98 -15.13 -0.39 4.68
N THR A 99 -14.55 -1.40 4.03
CA THR A 99 -15.08 -2.77 4.12
C THR A 99 -14.81 -3.38 5.50
N GLU A 100 -15.77 -4.15 6.01
CA GLU A 100 -15.85 -4.57 7.43
C GLU A 100 -14.78 -5.58 7.85
N THR A 101 -14.20 -6.34 6.91
CA THR A 101 -13.40 -7.52 7.28
C THR A 101 -11.96 -7.19 7.70
N ASP A 102 -11.33 -6.17 7.10
CA ASP A 102 -9.90 -5.87 7.37
C ASP A 102 -9.54 -4.38 7.47
N GLN A 103 -10.46 -3.44 7.20
CA GLN A 103 -10.17 -1.99 7.17
C GLN A 103 -9.10 -1.59 6.13
N LEU A 104 -8.70 -2.52 5.26
CA LEU A 104 -7.66 -2.30 4.27
C LEU A 104 -8.25 -1.84 2.94
N THR A 105 -9.56 -1.91 2.73
CA THR A 105 -10.18 -1.40 1.51
C THR A 105 -11.13 -0.25 1.79
N ILE A 106 -10.91 0.86 1.11
CA ILE A 106 -11.77 2.05 1.18
C ILE A 106 -12.42 2.27 -0.18
N GLU A 107 -13.74 2.38 -0.20
CA GLU A 107 -14.52 2.57 -1.40
C GLU A 107 -15.11 3.97 -1.45
N ARG A 108 -15.16 4.52 -2.67
CA ARG A 108 -15.86 5.76 -3.01
C ARG A 108 -16.97 5.48 -4.00
N LYS A 109 -18.20 5.82 -3.65
CA LYS A 109 -19.38 5.69 -4.51
C LYS A 109 -19.95 7.07 -4.87
N LEU A 110 -20.34 7.26 -6.12
CA LEU A 110 -21.11 8.42 -6.58
C LEU A 110 -22.53 7.97 -6.88
N ASN A 111 -23.52 8.57 -6.23
CA ASN A 111 -24.94 8.24 -6.40
C ASN A 111 -25.20 6.72 -6.28
N GLY A 112 -24.51 6.05 -5.34
CA GLY A 112 -24.59 4.61 -5.11
C GLY A 112 -23.72 3.73 -6.02
N GLN A 113 -23.14 4.28 -7.09
CA GLN A 113 -22.27 3.53 -8.00
C GLN A 113 -20.80 3.58 -7.55
N LEU A 114 -20.13 2.43 -7.47
CA LEU A 114 -18.70 2.38 -7.15
C LEU A 114 -17.88 3.08 -8.24
N THR A 115 -17.14 4.11 -7.82
CA THR A 115 -16.28 4.89 -8.72
C THR A 115 -14.81 4.61 -8.50
N GLN A 116 -14.40 4.44 -7.23
CA GLN A 116 -13.02 4.12 -6.88
C GLN A 116 -12.97 3.18 -5.68
N SER A 117 -11.93 2.35 -5.66
CA SER A 117 -11.60 1.47 -4.55
C SER A 117 -10.09 1.54 -4.29
N PHE A 118 -9.72 1.68 -3.03
CA PHE A 118 -8.34 1.78 -2.56
C PHE A 118 -8.05 0.56 -1.69
N ASP A 119 -7.34 -0.41 -2.23
CA ASP A 119 -6.96 -1.62 -1.52
C ASP A 119 -5.53 -1.53 -0.99
N PHE A 120 -5.40 -1.55 0.34
CA PHE A 120 -4.15 -1.55 1.08
C PHE A 120 -3.73 -2.96 1.53
N SER A 121 -4.44 -4.03 1.12
CA SER A 121 -4.17 -5.41 1.53
C SER A 121 -2.73 -5.86 1.26
N SER A 122 -2.20 -5.54 0.08
CA SER A 122 -0.84 -5.88 -0.37
C SER A 122 0.24 -5.05 0.31
N SER A 123 -0.06 -3.79 0.61
CA SER A 123 0.90 -2.75 0.98
C SER A 123 0.96 -2.47 2.47
N ALA A 124 -0.09 -2.84 3.23
CA ALA A 124 -0.17 -2.55 4.65
C ALA A 124 0.66 -3.48 5.55
N LYS A 125 1.12 -4.66 5.09
CA LYS A 125 1.91 -5.68 5.85
C LYS A 125 2.15 -5.37 7.34
N GLY A 126 1.12 -5.57 8.17
CA GLY A 126 1.19 -5.40 9.64
C GLY A 126 0.80 -4.01 10.18
N ARG A 127 0.42 -3.06 9.34
CA ARG A 127 -0.09 -1.73 9.70
C ARG A 127 -1.61 -1.76 9.73
N LYS A 128 -2.18 -1.21 10.82
CA LYS A 128 -3.62 -0.95 10.89
C LYS A 128 -3.91 0.37 10.18
N LEU A 129 -4.66 0.33 9.09
CA LEU A 129 -5.18 1.54 8.47
C LEU A 129 -6.43 1.96 9.25
N LYS A 130 -6.37 3.12 9.91
CA LYS A 130 -7.55 3.69 10.57
C LYS A 130 -8.14 4.78 9.67
N PHE A 131 -9.27 4.47 9.03
CA PHE A 131 -10.03 5.45 8.27
C PHE A 131 -11.14 6.05 9.14
N GLU A 132 -10.95 7.30 9.56
CA GLU A 132 -11.93 8.05 10.34
C GLU A 132 -11.96 9.50 9.87
N ILE A 133 -13.16 10.02 9.63
CA ILE A 133 -13.39 11.43 9.34
C ILE A 133 -13.92 12.03 10.64
N SER A 134 -13.15 12.94 11.21
CA SER A 134 -13.45 13.64 12.46
C SER A 134 -13.57 15.15 12.16
N ASN A 135 -14.42 15.84 12.92
CA ASN A 135 -15.04 17.16 12.65
C ASN A 135 -16.24 17.11 11.69
N PHE A 136 -17.43 17.05 12.28
CA PHE A 136 -18.71 17.38 11.62
C PHE A 136 -19.34 18.65 12.23
N ASP A 137 -18.55 19.45 12.96
CA ASP A 137 -18.95 20.70 13.62
C ASP A 137 -19.00 21.88 12.64
#